data_AF-A0A4Q5SH03-F1
#
_entry.id   AF-A0A4Q5SH03-F1
#
_cell.length_a   1.000
_cell.length_b   1.000
_cell.length_c   1.000
_cell.angle_alpha   90.00
_cell.angle_beta   90.00
_cell.angle_gamma   90.00
#
_symmetry.space_group_name_H-M   'P 1'
#
loop_
_entity.id
_entity.type
_entity.pdbx_description
1 polymer ?
#
loop_
_entity_poly.entity_id
_entity_poly.type
_entity_poly.pdbx_seq_one_letter_code
_entity_poly.pdbx_strand_id
1 'polypeptide(L)'
;KMFKVIPITEPAEITSLVGDIAVYNDKPAVHAHINLATQDGLVHGGHLLEAFIFPTLEVMLTTEETPLYKKMYEEAGASIIDPDM
;
A
#
# COMPACT_ATOMS: atom_id res chain seq x y z
N LYS A 1 -5.28 -1.52 -15.85
CA LYS A 1 -6.02 -0.22 -15.87
C LYS A 1 -5.22 0.80 -15.06
N MET A 2 -5.20 2.07 -15.45
CA MET A 2 -4.53 3.11 -14.66
C MET A 2 -5.37 3.50 -13.44
N PHE A 3 -4.73 3.71 -12.29
CA PHE A 3 -5.37 4.25 -11.10
C PHE A 3 -5.87 5.68 -11.36
N LYS A 4 -7.06 6.02 -10.84
CA LYS A 4 -7.45 7.43 -10.69
C LYS A 4 -6.68 8.00 -9.51
N VAL A 5 -5.78 8.94 -9.77
CA VAL A 5 -5.02 9.64 -8.72
C VAL A 5 -5.92 10.67 -8.04
N ILE A 6 -5.99 10.63 -6.71
CA ILE A 6 -6.72 11.59 -5.88
C ILE A 6 -5.70 12.16 -4.89
N PRO A 7 -5.13 13.35 -5.15
CA PRO A 7 -4.13 13.93 -4.26
C PRO A 7 -4.78 14.51 -3.00
N ILE A 8 -4.13 14.32 -1.85
CA ILE A 8 -4.37 15.10 -0.62
C ILE A 8 -3.18 16.04 -0.48
N THR A 9 -3.42 17.35 -0.63
CA THR A 9 -2.36 18.37 -0.74
C THR A 9 -2.13 19.17 0.54
N GLU A 10 -2.80 18.77 1.62
CA GLU A 10 -2.68 19.38 2.95
C GLU A 10 -2.22 18.33 3.97
N PRO A 11 -1.67 18.75 5.12
CA PRO A 11 -1.35 17.82 6.19
C PRO A 11 -2.59 17.03 6.61
N ALA A 12 -2.44 15.71 6.70
CA ALA A 12 -3.49 14.80 7.14
C ALA A 12 -2.89 13.71 8.03
N GLU A 13 -3.67 13.24 8.99
CA GLU A 13 -3.24 12.23 9.94
C GLU A 13 -3.42 10.83 9.35
N ILE A 14 -2.38 9.99 9.44
CA ILE A 14 -2.46 8.58 9.04
C ILE A 14 -3.20 7.82 10.14
N THR A 15 -4.45 7.45 9.88
CA THR A 15 -5.27 6.69 10.84
C THR A 15 -5.10 5.18 10.66
N SER A 16 -4.72 4.74 9.46
CA SER A 16 -4.24 3.38 9.22
C SER A 16 -3.35 3.31 7.98
N LEU A 17 -2.36 2.42 8.05
CA LEU A 17 -1.54 1.99 6.92
C LEU A 17 -1.47 0.46 6.98
N VAL A 18 -2.09 -0.22 6.02
CA VAL A 18 -2.23 -1.68 6.03
C VAL A 18 -1.81 -2.23 4.68
N GLY A 19 -0.98 -3.27 4.71
CA GLY A 19 -0.44 -3.84 3.48
C GLY A 19 0.44 -5.05 3.69
N ASP A 20 1.03 -5.50 2.59
CA ASP A 20 2.01 -6.58 2.52
C ASP A 20 3.29 -6.15 1.79
N ILE A 21 4.34 -6.92 2.02
CA ILE A 21 5.58 -6.87 1.26
C ILE A 21 5.80 -8.28 0.70
N ALA A 22 5.88 -8.40 -0.61
CA ALA A 22 6.17 -9.65 -1.31
C ALA A 22 7.26 -9.44 -2.37
N VAL A 23 7.65 -10.48 -3.08
CA VAL A 23 8.64 -10.42 -4.17
C VAL A 23 7.94 -10.45 -5.52
N TYR A 24 8.26 -9.51 -6.39
CA TYR A 24 7.81 -9.50 -7.78
C TYR A 24 8.98 -9.21 -8.71
N ASN A 25 9.24 -10.10 -9.68
CA ASN A 25 10.40 -10.01 -10.58
C ASN A 25 11.72 -9.74 -9.83
N ASP A 26 12.01 -10.55 -8.81
CA ASP A 26 13.20 -10.48 -7.94
C ASP A 26 13.37 -9.15 -7.17
N LYS A 27 12.30 -8.36 -7.03
CA LYS A 27 12.31 -7.09 -6.29
C LYS A 27 11.23 -7.06 -5.21
N PRO A 28 11.47 -6.37 -4.08
CA PRO A 28 10.42 -6.10 -3.11
C PRO A 28 9.29 -5.30 -3.76
N ALA A 29 8.07 -5.75 -3.52
CA ALA A 29 6.84 -5.13 -3.97
C ALA A 29 5.96 -4.86 -2.75
N VAL A 30 5.83 -3.58 -2.41
CA VAL A 30 4.93 -3.12 -1.35
C VAL A 30 3.54 -2.95 -1.95
N HIS A 31 2.53 -3.51 -1.29
CA HIS A 31 1.13 -3.19 -1.56
C HIS A 31 0.52 -2.68 -0.26
N ALA A 32 0.25 -1.38 -0.20
CA ALA A 32 -0.36 -0.76 0.97
C ALA A 32 -1.61 0.04 0.59
N HIS A 33 -2.58 0.02 1.49
CA HIS A 33 -3.72 0.92 1.51
C HIS A 33 -3.58 1.84 2.73
N ILE A 34 -4.06 3.07 2.59
CA ILE A 34 -3.93 4.12 3.59
C ILE A 34 -5.29 4.76 3.87
N ASN A 35 -5.54 5.10 5.13
CA ASN A 35 -6.60 6.02 5.53
C ASN A 35 -5.98 7.29 6.13
N LEU A 36 -6.48 8.44 5.66
CA LEU A 36 -6.04 9.77 6.04
C LEU A 36 -7.22 10.55 6.62
N ALA A 37 -7.07 11.11 7.82
CA ALA A 37 -8.02 12.04 8.40
C ALA A 37 -7.57 13.48 8.12
N THR A 38 -8.39 14.25 7.40
CA THR A 38 -8.18 15.68 7.15
C THR A 38 -8.58 16.51 8.37
N GLN A 39 -8.23 17.80 8.36
CA GLN A 39 -8.45 18.70 9.50
C GLN A 39 -9.94 18.84 9.90
N ASP A 40 -10.86 18.62 8.97
CA ASP A 40 -12.32 18.61 9.21
C ASP A 40 -12.85 17.28 9.76
N GLY A 41 -11.98 16.29 9.99
CA GLY A 41 -12.32 14.98 10.51
C GLY A 41 -12.86 14.00 9.46
N LEU A 42 -12.89 14.36 8.17
CA LEU A 42 -13.23 13.42 7.11
C LEU A 42 -12.11 12.41 6.89
N VAL A 43 -12.50 11.16 6.63
CA VAL A 43 -11.56 10.08 6.32
C VAL A 43 -11.55 9.79 4.83
N HIS A 44 -10.38 9.95 4.23
CA HIS A 44 -10.07 9.60 2.85
C HIS A 44 -9.27 8.31 2.84
N GLY A 45 -9.54 7.41 1.90
CA GLY A 45 -8.84 6.13 1.83
C GLY A 45 -8.64 5.61 0.43
N GLY A 46 -7.70 4.70 0.27
CA GLY A 46 -7.43 4.05 -1.01
C GLY A 46 -6.08 3.34 -1.07
N HIS A 47 -5.71 2.96 -2.29
CA HIS A 47 -4.39 2.42 -2.60
C HIS A 47 -3.34 3.53 -2.50
N LEU A 48 -2.28 3.30 -1.72
CA LEU A 48 -1.20 4.26 -1.54
C LEU A 48 -0.25 4.20 -2.75
N LEU A 49 -0.12 5.32 -3.47
CA LEU A 49 0.85 5.48 -4.55
C LEU A 49 2.13 6.15 -4.06
N GLU A 50 2.00 7.24 -3.31
CA GLU A 50 3.10 8.04 -2.78
C GLU A 50 2.59 8.83 -1.56
N ALA A 51 3.45 9.03 -0.56
CA ALA A 51 3.19 9.92 0.57
C ALA A 51 4.52 10.54 1.07
N PHE A 52 4.44 11.78 1.53
CA PHE A 52 5.55 12.49 2.17
C PHE A 52 5.27 12.59 3.67
N ILE A 53 6.17 12.08 4.48
CA ILE A 53 5.96 11.93 5.92
C ILE A 53 6.54 13.13 6.68
N PHE A 54 5.75 13.65 7.62
CA PHE A 54 6.18 14.63 8.61
C PHE A 54 5.30 14.52 9.88
N PRO A 55 5.86 14.54 11.09
CA PRO A 55 7.29 14.46 11.41
C PRO A 55 7.84 13.03 11.33
N THR A 56 7.02 12.02 11.61
CA THR A 56 7.43 10.60 11.67
C THR A 56 6.33 9.69 11.14
N LEU A 57 6.73 8.49 10.71
CA LEU A 57 5.83 7.37 10.45
C LEU A 57 6.35 6.19 11.25
N GLU A 58 5.51 5.64 12.12
CA GLU A 58 5.81 4.43 12.88
C GLU A 58 5.17 3.24 12.17
N VAL A 59 5.98 2.25 11.79
CA VAL A 59 5.53 1.05 11.07
C VAL A 59 5.90 -0.18 11.87
N MET A 60 4.91 -1.04 12.09
CA MET A 60 5.10 -2.36 12.68
C MET A 60 5.02 -3.40 11.56
N LEU A 61 6.06 -4.22 11.45
CA LEU A 61 6.16 -5.26 10.42
C LEU A 61 6.19 -6.63 11.09
N THR A 62 5.33 -7.51 10.63
CA THR A 62 5.40 -8.94 10.93
C THR A 62 6.05 -9.64 9.74
N THR A 63 7.09 -10.43 10.00
CA THR A 63 7.81 -11.18 8.96
C THR A 63 7.45 -12.65 9.03
N GLU A 64 7.29 -13.28 7.87
CA GLU A 64 7.13 -14.73 7.73
C GLU A 64 8.47 -15.39 7.36
N GLU A 65 8.64 -16.68 7.70
CA GLU A 65 9.86 -17.42 7.33
C GLU A 65 9.98 -17.63 5.82
N THR A 66 8.85 -17.84 5.15
CA THR A 66 8.78 -18.08 3.70
C THR A 66 8.48 -16.78 2.96
N PRO A 67 9.29 -16.39 1.95
CA PRO A 67 8.97 -15.25 1.10
C PRO A 67 7.68 -15.49 0.31
N LEU A 68 6.80 -14.50 0.29
CA LEU A 68 5.64 -14.50 -0.60
C LEU A 68 6.04 -13.95 -1.97
N TYR A 69 5.59 -14.60 -3.05
CA TYR A 69 5.87 -14.18 -4.42
C TYR A 69 4.60 -13.70 -5.11
N LYS A 70 4.73 -12.72 -6.00
CA LYS A 70 3.62 -12.25 -6.83
C LYS A 70 3.70 -12.81 -8.24
N LYS A 71 2.55 -13.14 -8.82
CA LYS A 71 2.36 -13.44 -10.24
C LYS A 71 1.47 -12.39 -10.91
N MET A 72 1.62 -12.21 -12.22
CA MET A 72 0.68 -11.38 -13.00
C MET A 72 -0.66 -12.14 -13.14
N TYR A 73 -1.75 -11.51 -12.73
CA TYR A 73 -3.10 -11.97 -13.02
C TYR A 73 -3.63 -11.18 -14.22
N GLU A 74 -3.45 -11.75 -15.42
CA GLU A 74 -3.68 -11.08 -16.71
C GLU A 74 -5.09 -10.51 -16.86
N GLU A 75 -6.12 -11.21 -16.36
CA GLU A 75 -7.51 -10.77 -16.45
C GLU A 75 -7.75 -9.45 -15.69
N ALA A 76 -7.14 -9.29 -14.52
CA ALA A 76 -7.20 -8.03 -13.77
C ALA A 76 -6.14 -7.01 -14.21
N GLY A 77 -5.08 -7.46 -14.89
CA GLY A 77 -3.89 -6.66 -15.18
C GLY A 77 -3.21 -6.17 -13.90
N ALA A 78 -3.10 -7.04 -12.89
CA ALA A 78 -2.54 -6.73 -11.58
C ALA A 78 -1.65 -7.88 -11.08
N SER A 79 -0.59 -7.53 -10.35
CA SER A 79 0.23 -8.52 -9.62
C SER A 79 -0.47 -8.93 -8.33
N ILE A 80 -0.68 -10.23 -8.13
CA ILE A 80 -1.29 -10.80 -6.92
C ILE A 80 -0.30 -11.74 -6.24
N ILE A 81 -0.41 -11.94 -4.92
CA ILE A 81 0.33 -12.99 -4.23
C ILE A 81 -0.10 -14.35 -4.81
N ASP A 82 0.88 -15.19 -5.15
CA ASP A 82 0.65 -16.54 -5.63
C ASP A 82 0.49 -17.49 -4.44
N PRO A 83 -0.71 -18.04 -4.17
CA PRO A 83 -0.91 -18.95 -3.05
C PRO A 83 -0.31 -20.35 -3.28
N ASP A 84 0.10 -20.66 -4.52
CA ASP A 84 0.63 -21.98 -4.90
C ASP A 84 2.17 -22.05 -4.82
N MET A 85 2.84 -20.96 -4.46
CA MET A 85 4.30 -20.84 -4.38
C MET A 85 4.83 -20.83 -2.95
#